data_AF-A0A956JZ81-F1
#
_entry.id   AF-A0A956JZ81-F1
#
_cell.length_a   1.000
_cell.length_b   1.000
_cell.length_c   1.000
_cell.angle_alpha   90.00
_cell.angle_beta   90.00
_cell.angle_gamma   90.00
#
_symmetry.space_group_name_H-M   'P 1'
#
loop_
_entity.id
_entity.type
_entity.pdbx_description
1 polymer ?
#
loop_
_entity_poly.entity_id
_entity_poly.type
_entity_poly.pdbx_seq_one_letter_code
_entity_poly.pdbx_strand_id
1 'polypeptide(L)'
;RETYLELARDAGAGELPPEDRLVEMYGVVPAPSVVLGRLADEPRHACHDAIDNAPLAEVTRALAQAGNQVIDAADRKRRSLGAWLERQRRQRKLPDLAALERVPSLRKSLAYYTRVQHERDAIEVAQRHLVCEHLLGERWVDGKLYWRTGDALDYYQRQNFLLPDGKLDADTREAMTLGSRELAYRAALRLLRERVVDATGLIEDGTAGAGPRKVIGRWLEPEIMRAAKGYGPMAGAAPDLIGAATEQAALALGWTGPQTVRAFLQRHLGQPLHVALALAPPPAYHGAHMDLSAEIDRGDVWYDLQPRYHKPARRPALILYATVDGARVPLLRWPTTIGGWADQRMPSGRIRKQWKESDVGPRVWKDLYAAPTWNPPASTPDKDLVRNLWNGHWRLNDEVLGPGPRSAYGMAMLVMSQPIKLSRGRVRYDDNGIRVHGSATVTSVVTGTSHGCHRLLNHLAVRLSSFLLAHRDHVRRGEQLDPWRRVVRHKGEVFRARLDTRGFLYELTPPVPVEVLPGRIRSERKRPPPRR
;
A
#
# COMPACT_ATOMS: atom_id res chain seq x y z
N ARG A 1 19.55 -3.04 -12.43
CA ARG A 1 18.81 -2.28 -13.47
C ARG A 1 17.91 -3.21 -14.28
N GLU A 2 18.45 -4.25 -14.90
CA GLU A 2 17.68 -5.21 -15.74
C GLU A 2 16.47 -5.79 -15.01
N THR A 3 16.65 -6.28 -13.77
CA THR A 3 15.54 -6.79 -12.94
C THR A 3 14.39 -5.79 -12.80
N TYR A 4 14.66 -4.49 -12.60
CA TYR A 4 13.61 -3.48 -12.49
C TYR A 4 12.93 -3.21 -13.85
N LEU A 5 13.66 -3.31 -14.96
CA LEU A 5 13.09 -3.18 -16.30
C LEU A 5 12.20 -4.38 -16.65
N GLU A 6 12.58 -5.59 -16.25
CA GLU A 6 11.78 -6.81 -16.39
C GLU A 6 10.50 -6.69 -15.56
N LEU A 7 10.62 -6.35 -14.28
CA LEU A 7 9.47 -6.10 -13.40
C LEU A 7 8.54 -5.02 -13.97
N ALA A 8 9.07 -3.91 -14.49
CA ALA A 8 8.24 -2.86 -15.11
C ALA A 8 7.52 -3.35 -16.38
N ARG A 9 8.07 -4.32 -17.11
CA ARG A 9 7.43 -4.87 -18.31
C ARG A 9 6.35 -5.92 -18.00
N ASP A 10 6.08 -6.19 -16.71
CA ASP A 10 5.36 -7.38 -16.24
C ASP A 10 5.94 -8.69 -16.86
N ALA A 11 7.18 -8.62 -17.38
CA ALA A 11 7.90 -9.72 -17.99
C ALA A 11 8.68 -10.36 -16.85
N GLY A 12 8.29 -11.57 -16.46
CA GLY A 12 8.97 -12.28 -15.38
C GLY A 12 10.47 -12.37 -15.67
N ALA A 13 11.28 -11.87 -14.74
CA ALA A 13 12.68 -12.27 -14.62
C ALA A 13 12.71 -13.75 -14.21
N GLY A 14 12.45 -14.68 -15.15
CA GLY A 14 12.31 -16.12 -14.86
C GLY A 14 10.99 -16.51 -14.17
N GLU A 15 11.00 -17.69 -13.50
CA GLU A 15 9.91 -18.35 -12.73
C GLU A 15 9.41 -17.51 -11.54
N LEU A 16 9.01 -16.27 -11.76
CA LEU A 16 8.34 -15.45 -10.77
C LEU A 16 6.85 -15.85 -10.75
N PRO A 17 6.34 -16.35 -9.60
CA PRO A 17 4.92 -16.62 -9.43
C PRO A 17 4.04 -15.40 -9.78
N PRO A 18 2.78 -15.58 -10.21
CA PRO A 18 1.89 -14.49 -10.66
C PRO A 18 1.77 -13.30 -9.70
N GLU A 19 1.86 -13.54 -8.38
CA GLU A 19 1.96 -12.51 -7.32
C GLU A 19 3.07 -11.48 -7.51
N ASP A 20 4.12 -11.87 -8.22
CA ASP A 20 5.37 -11.14 -8.28
C ASP A 20 5.38 -10.13 -9.44
N ARG A 21 4.33 -10.13 -10.27
CA ARG A 21 4.19 -9.25 -11.45
C ARG A 21 3.51 -7.92 -11.14
N LEU A 22 2.87 -7.76 -9.99
CA LEU A 22 2.04 -6.59 -9.66
C LEU A 22 2.83 -5.54 -8.87
N VAL A 23 3.86 -5.00 -9.52
CA VAL A 23 4.91 -4.20 -8.87
C VAL A 23 4.65 -2.70 -8.78
N GLU A 24 3.60 -2.19 -9.43
CA GLU A 24 3.21 -0.77 -9.35
C GLU A 24 3.02 -0.33 -7.89
N MET A 25 2.27 -1.12 -7.12
CA MET A 25 2.04 -0.88 -5.70
C MET A 25 3.33 -0.94 -4.87
N TYR A 26 4.34 -1.65 -5.38
CA TYR A 26 5.66 -1.73 -4.78
C TYR A 26 6.66 -0.72 -5.34
N GLY A 27 6.19 0.30 -6.05
CA GLY A 27 6.95 1.46 -6.51
C GLY A 27 7.64 1.28 -7.86
N VAL A 28 7.45 0.17 -8.55
CA VAL A 28 7.95 -0.02 -9.92
C VAL A 28 6.85 0.32 -10.89
N VAL A 29 6.96 1.48 -11.52
CA VAL A 29 5.96 1.97 -12.48
C VAL A 29 5.92 1.04 -13.69
N PRO A 30 4.73 0.60 -14.13
CA PRO A 30 4.64 -0.26 -15.30
C PRO A 30 5.18 0.44 -16.55
N ALA A 31 5.72 -0.35 -17.47
CA ALA A 31 6.15 0.12 -18.77
C ALA A 31 4.91 0.53 -19.59
N PRO A 32 5.02 1.53 -20.50
CA PRO A 32 3.87 1.94 -21.31
C PRO A 32 3.31 0.80 -22.18
N SER A 33 4.11 -0.22 -22.52
CA SER A 33 3.66 -1.43 -23.21
C SER A 33 2.67 -2.27 -22.39
N VAL A 34 2.85 -2.36 -21.07
CA VAL A 34 1.92 -3.05 -20.16
C VAL A 34 0.58 -2.32 -20.14
N VAL A 35 0.62 -1.00 -20.01
CA VAL A 35 -0.58 -0.14 -20.04
C VAL A 35 -1.31 -0.26 -21.38
N LEU A 36 -0.57 -0.24 -22.51
CA LEU A 36 -1.18 -0.47 -23.82
C LEU A 36 -1.83 -1.86 -23.89
N GLY A 37 -1.15 -2.92 -23.43
CA GLY A 37 -1.71 -4.26 -23.39
C GLY A 37 -3.04 -4.31 -22.66
N ARG A 38 -3.13 -3.69 -21.48
CA ARG A 38 -4.37 -3.60 -20.69
C ARG A 38 -5.48 -2.80 -21.36
N LEU A 39 -5.16 -1.75 -22.12
CA LEU A 39 -6.12 -0.92 -22.87
C LEU A 39 -6.59 -1.56 -24.18
N ALA A 40 -5.80 -2.49 -24.73
CA ALA A 40 -6.07 -3.16 -26.00
C ALA A 40 -6.73 -4.54 -25.83
N ASP A 41 -6.91 -5.01 -24.60
CA ASP A 41 -7.50 -6.31 -24.28
C ASP A 41 -9.03 -6.30 -24.40
N GLU A 42 -9.52 -6.26 -25.64
CA GLU A 42 -10.95 -6.27 -25.94
C GLU A 42 -11.69 -7.51 -25.41
N PRO A 43 -11.15 -8.75 -25.48
CA PRO A 43 -11.81 -9.91 -24.89
C PRO A 43 -12.06 -9.75 -23.38
N ARG A 44 -11.05 -9.28 -22.63
CA ARG A 44 -11.22 -8.97 -21.21
C ARG A 44 -12.27 -7.89 -21.01
N HIS A 45 -12.22 -6.81 -21.78
CA HIS A 45 -13.19 -5.73 -21.64
C HIS A 45 -14.63 -6.18 -21.92
N ALA A 46 -14.86 -6.94 -22.99
CA ALA A 46 -16.17 -7.49 -23.32
C ALA A 46 -16.70 -8.45 -22.24
N CYS A 47 -15.82 -9.23 -21.60
CA CYS A 47 -16.19 -10.07 -20.46
C CYS A 47 -16.71 -9.25 -19.28
N HIS A 48 -16.05 -8.14 -18.94
CA HIS A 48 -16.52 -7.23 -17.88
C HIS A 48 -17.82 -6.52 -18.25
N ASP A 49 -17.96 -6.07 -19.50
CA ASP A 49 -19.15 -5.35 -19.98
C ASP A 49 -20.43 -6.22 -19.92
N ALA A 50 -20.28 -7.56 -19.95
CA ALA A 50 -21.38 -8.51 -19.86
C ALA A 50 -21.88 -8.78 -18.43
N ILE A 51 -21.22 -8.24 -17.40
CA ILE A 51 -21.54 -8.50 -15.99
C ILE A 51 -22.52 -7.43 -15.47
N ASP A 52 -23.64 -7.87 -14.90
CA ASP A 52 -24.56 -6.99 -14.16
C ASP A 52 -23.98 -6.66 -12.77
N ASN A 53 -23.65 -5.38 -12.57
CA ASN A 53 -23.05 -4.87 -11.34
C ASN A 53 -24.07 -4.50 -10.26
N ALA A 54 -25.39 -4.56 -10.53
CA ALA A 54 -26.40 -4.17 -9.55
C ALA A 54 -26.22 -4.84 -8.16
N PRO A 55 -25.89 -6.15 -8.06
CA PRO A 55 -25.68 -6.79 -6.76
C PRO A 55 -24.52 -6.20 -5.93
N LEU A 56 -23.50 -5.60 -6.55
CA LEU A 56 -22.40 -4.97 -5.80
C LEU A 56 -22.87 -3.73 -5.04
N ALA A 57 -23.84 -2.99 -5.57
CA ALA A 57 -24.38 -1.79 -4.94
C ALA A 57 -25.24 -2.09 -3.69
N GLU A 58 -25.83 -3.28 -3.64
CA GLU A 58 -26.70 -3.74 -2.54
C GLU A 58 -25.94 -4.05 -1.24
N VAL A 59 -24.61 -4.16 -1.31
CA VAL A 59 -23.76 -4.48 -0.15
C VAL A 59 -23.03 -3.23 0.32
N THR A 60 -23.23 -2.86 1.58
CA THR A 60 -22.55 -1.70 2.20
C THR A 60 -21.34 -2.10 3.04
N ARG A 61 -21.36 -3.29 3.66
CA ARG A 61 -20.27 -3.77 4.53
C ARG A 61 -19.14 -4.42 3.71
N ALA A 62 -17.94 -4.48 4.28
CA ALA A 62 -16.88 -5.31 3.72
C ALA A 62 -17.18 -6.80 3.96
N LEU A 63 -17.00 -7.61 2.92
CA LEU A 63 -17.08 -9.08 3.01
C LEU A 63 -15.68 -9.66 2.99
N ALA A 64 -15.39 -10.58 3.91
CA ALA A 64 -14.08 -11.19 4.09
C ALA A 64 -14.18 -12.71 4.09
N GLN A 65 -13.08 -13.36 3.73
CA GLN A 65 -13.04 -14.81 3.69
C GLN A 65 -13.21 -15.43 5.07
N ALA A 66 -13.76 -16.65 5.09
CA ALA A 66 -13.90 -17.44 6.30
C ALA A 66 -13.54 -18.90 6.04
N GLY A 67 -13.40 -19.69 7.10
CA GLY A 67 -13.13 -21.12 6.97
C GLY A 67 -14.26 -21.85 6.24
N ASN A 68 -13.91 -22.87 5.44
CA ASN A 68 -14.86 -23.58 4.58
C ASN A 68 -16.11 -24.06 5.35
N GLN A 69 -15.93 -24.62 6.54
CA GLN A 69 -17.03 -25.08 7.39
C GLN A 69 -18.02 -23.96 7.75
N VAL A 70 -17.53 -22.75 8.02
CA VAL A 70 -18.34 -21.58 8.36
C VAL A 70 -19.15 -21.14 7.15
N ILE A 71 -18.50 -21.05 5.99
CA ILE A 71 -19.14 -20.65 4.73
C ILE A 71 -20.21 -21.65 4.32
N ASP A 72 -19.91 -22.94 4.35
CA ASP A 72 -20.85 -23.98 3.96
C ASP A 72 -22.03 -24.08 4.93
N ALA A 73 -21.80 -23.88 6.24
CA ALA A 73 -22.88 -23.80 7.22
C ALA A 73 -23.78 -22.59 6.98
N ALA A 74 -23.20 -21.42 6.70
CA ALA A 74 -23.94 -20.20 6.39
C ALA A 74 -24.79 -20.36 5.12
N ASP A 75 -24.23 -20.94 4.05
CA ASP A 75 -24.95 -21.18 2.80
C ASP A 75 -26.05 -22.25 2.95
N ARG A 76 -25.80 -23.34 3.69
CA ARG A 76 -26.86 -24.30 4.06
C ARG A 76 -27.99 -23.61 4.81
N LYS A 77 -27.69 -22.78 5.80
CA LYS A 77 -28.68 -22.02 6.57
C LYS A 77 -29.49 -21.08 5.68
N ARG A 78 -28.83 -20.35 4.77
CA ARG A 78 -29.48 -19.49 3.78
C ARG A 78 -30.47 -20.28 2.93
N ARG A 79 -30.04 -21.41 2.34
CA ARG A 79 -30.91 -22.27 1.52
C ARG A 79 -32.13 -22.76 2.29
N SER A 80 -31.92 -23.30 3.49
CA SER A 80 -33.02 -23.79 4.34
C SER A 80 -34.00 -22.68 4.73
N LEU A 81 -33.49 -21.49 5.03
CA LEU A 81 -34.31 -20.33 5.36
C LEU A 81 -35.11 -19.83 4.15
N GLY A 82 -34.48 -19.74 2.97
CA GLY A 82 -35.16 -19.38 1.73
C GLY A 82 -36.29 -20.35 1.40
N ALA A 83 -36.03 -21.65 1.49
CA ALA A 83 -37.05 -22.68 1.28
C ALA A 83 -38.21 -22.57 2.30
N TRP A 84 -37.91 -22.24 3.56
CA TRP A 84 -38.94 -22.02 4.57
C TRP A 84 -39.76 -20.75 4.31
N LEU A 85 -39.13 -19.63 3.96
CA LEU A 85 -39.81 -18.39 3.59
C LEU A 85 -40.71 -18.59 2.36
N GLU A 86 -40.24 -19.33 1.35
CA GLU A 86 -41.04 -19.65 0.16
C GLU A 86 -42.26 -20.52 0.51
N ARG A 87 -42.12 -21.47 1.45
CA ARG A 87 -43.30 -22.18 1.99
C ARG A 87 -44.26 -21.23 2.69
N GLN A 88 -43.76 -20.28 3.50
CA GLN A 88 -44.61 -19.29 4.17
C GLN A 88 -45.33 -18.35 3.18
N ARG A 89 -44.67 -17.96 2.08
CA ARG A 89 -45.26 -17.19 0.98
C ARG A 89 -46.42 -17.92 0.34
N ARG A 90 -46.20 -19.19 -0.05
CA ARG A 90 -47.22 -20.05 -0.68
C ARG A 90 -48.42 -20.28 0.23
N GLN A 91 -48.19 -20.61 1.51
CA GLN A 91 -49.25 -20.81 2.51
C GLN A 91 -50.14 -19.57 2.67
N ARG A 92 -49.58 -18.37 2.48
CA ARG A 92 -50.30 -17.09 2.61
C ARG A 92 -50.76 -16.50 1.28
N LYS A 93 -50.56 -17.21 0.17
CA LYS A 93 -50.94 -16.77 -1.19
C LYS A 93 -50.40 -15.37 -1.55
N LEU A 94 -49.19 -15.06 -1.09
CA LEU A 94 -48.53 -13.79 -1.36
C LEU A 94 -47.82 -13.83 -2.73
N PRO A 95 -47.74 -12.70 -3.45
CA PRO A 95 -47.20 -12.66 -4.82
C PRO A 95 -45.71 -13.04 -4.86
N ASP A 96 -44.92 -12.53 -3.92
CA ASP A 96 -43.46 -12.71 -3.87
C ASP A 96 -42.96 -12.79 -2.41
N LEU A 97 -41.66 -12.99 -2.25
CA LEU A 97 -41.03 -13.01 -0.92
C LEU A 97 -41.04 -11.62 -0.25
N ALA A 98 -41.03 -10.53 -1.00
CA ALA A 98 -41.04 -9.18 -0.45
C ALA A 98 -42.35 -8.89 0.31
N ALA A 99 -43.48 -9.41 -0.18
CA ALA A 99 -44.77 -9.30 0.47
C ALA A 99 -44.83 -9.95 1.87
N LEU A 100 -43.88 -10.83 2.24
CA LEU A 100 -43.76 -11.37 3.59
C LEU A 100 -43.37 -10.31 4.63
N GLU A 101 -42.89 -9.14 4.22
CA GLU A 101 -42.60 -8.02 5.13
C GLU A 101 -43.84 -7.57 5.91
N ARG A 102 -45.03 -7.71 5.32
CA ARG A 102 -46.33 -7.41 5.95
C ARG A 102 -46.70 -8.38 7.06
N VAL A 103 -45.93 -9.46 7.26
CA VAL A 103 -46.15 -10.46 8.31
C VAL A 103 -45.14 -10.23 9.45
N PRO A 104 -45.56 -9.65 10.60
CA PRO A 104 -44.62 -9.24 11.65
C PRO A 104 -43.69 -10.34 12.16
N SER A 105 -44.18 -11.58 12.25
CA SER A 105 -43.39 -12.73 12.73
C SER A 105 -42.30 -13.18 11.75
N LEU A 106 -42.40 -12.83 10.46
CA LEU A 106 -41.46 -13.24 9.42
C LEU A 106 -40.46 -12.15 9.06
N ARG A 107 -40.73 -10.89 9.43
CA ARG A 107 -39.93 -9.72 9.05
C ARG A 107 -38.43 -9.86 9.34
N LYS A 108 -38.07 -10.34 10.54
CA LYS A 108 -36.65 -10.54 10.93
C LYS A 108 -35.97 -11.61 10.07
N SER A 109 -36.66 -12.72 9.82
CA SER A 109 -36.16 -13.81 9.00
C SER A 109 -36.01 -13.41 7.53
N LEU A 110 -36.99 -12.67 7.00
CA LEU A 110 -36.92 -12.10 5.65
C LEU A 110 -35.75 -11.13 5.52
N ALA A 111 -35.64 -10.15 6.42
CA ALA A 111 -34.54 -9.18 6.39
C ALA A 111 -33.15 -9.85 6.49
N TYR A 112 -33.01 -10.88 7.35
CA TYR A 112 -31.78 -11.67 7.41
C TYR A 112 -31.52 -12.41 6.09
N TYR A 113 -32.52 -13.08 5.53
CA TYR A 113 -32.42 -13.81 4.26
C TYR A 113 -32.04 -12.88 3.10
N THR A 114 -32.76 -11.77 2.92
CA THR A 114 -32.49 -10.76 1.89
C THR A 114 -31.05 -10.26 2.00
N ARG A 115 -30.59 -9.91 3.20
CA ARG A 115 -29.20 -9.46 3.40
C ARG A 115 -28.18 -10.53 2.98
N VAL A 116 -28.33 -11.78 3.44
CA VAL A 116 -27.35 -12.84 3.07
C VAL A 116 -27.45 -13.26 1.61
N GLN A 117 -28.61 -13.05 0.98
CA GLN A 117 -28.81 -13.26 -0.45
C GLN A 117 -28.08 -12.17 -1.25
N HIS A 118 -28.26 -10.88 -0.90
CA HIS A 118 -27.52 -9.78 -1.52
C HIS A 118 -26.01 -9.95 -1.38
N GLU A 119 -25.53 -10.38 -0.20
CA GLU A 119 -24.12 -10.69 0.01
C GLU A 119 -23.61 -11.81 -0.91
N ARG A 120 -24.38 -12.90 -1.06
CA ARG A 120 -24.04 -14.00 -1.97
C ARG A 120 -23.97 -13.53 -3.42
N ASP A 121 -24.97 -12.76 -3.85
CA ASP A 121 -25.08 -12.34 -5.25
C ASP A 121 -23.98 -11.33 -5.60
N ALA A 122 -23.61 -10.43 -4.68
CA ALA A 122 -22.43 -9.58 -4.80
C ALA A 122 -21.13 -10.38 -4.90
N ILE A 123 -20.97 -11.45 -4.11
CA ILE A 123 -19.79 -12.33 -4.20
C ILE A 123 -19.74 -13.01 -5.57
N GLU A 124 -20.87 -13.49 -6.08
CA GLU A 124 -20.92 -14.13 -7.40
C GLU A 124 -20.53 -13.16 -8.51
N VAL A 125 -21.03 -11.92 -8.48
CA VAL A 125 -20.64 -10.85 -9.42
C VAL A 125 -19.15 -10.54 -9.33
N ALA A 126 -18.61 -10.39 -8.11
CA ALA A 126 -17.19 -10.19 -7.91
C ALA A 126 -16.35 -11.37 -8.46
N GLN A 127 -16.79 -12.62 -8.24
CA GLN A 127 -16.14 -13.81 -8.79
C GLN A 127 -16.13 -13.82 -10.32
N ARG A 128 -17.21 -13.36 -10.97
CA ARG A 128 -17.24 -13.21 -12.45
C ARG A 128 -16.22 -12.20 -12.96
N HIS A 129 -16.07 -11.05 -12.28
CA HIS A 129 -15.00 -10.11 -12.62
C HIS A 129 -13.61 -10.73 -12.46
N LEU A 130 -13.38 -11.50 -11.40
CA LEU A 130 -12.11 -12.20 -11.18
C LEU A 130 -11.84 -13.27 -12.23
N VAL A 131 -12.87 -13.90 -12.80
CA VAL A 131 -12.74 -14.80 -13.95
C VAL A 131 -12.30 -14.04 -15.20
N CYS A 132 -12.89 -12.88 -15.47
CA CYS A 132 -12.50 -12.04 -16.61
C CYS A 132 -11.05 -11.56 -16.52
N GLU A 133 -10.52 -11.34 -15.31
CA GLU A 133 -9.11 -10.99 -15.06
C GLU A 133 -8.17 -12.23 -15.01
N HIS A 134 -8.69 -13.43 -15.26
CA HIS A 134 -7.99 -14.72 -15.17
C HIS A 134 -7.38 -15.01 -13.77
N LEU A 135 -7.95 -14.42 -12.72
CA LEU A 135 -7.54 -14.61 -11.33
C LEU A 135 -8.32 -15.73 -10.63
N LEU A 136 -9.47 -16.11 -11.19
CA LEU A 136 -10.34 -17.16 -10.67
C LEU A 136 -10.84 -18.03 -11.82
N GLY A 137 -11.00 -19.33 -11.58
CA GLY A 137 -11.62 -20.24 -12.56
C GLY A 137 -13.15 -20.26 -12.43
N GLU A 138 -13.87 -20.44 -13.56
CA GLU A 138 -15.34 -20.43 -13.62
C GLU A 138 -16.02 -21.38 -12.62
N ARG A 139 -15.43 -22.54 -12.35
CA ARG A 139 -15.94 -23.52 -11.37
C ARG A 139 -16.05 -22.96 -9.94
N TRP A 140 -15.42 -21.84 -9.65
CA TRP A 140 -15.42 -21.17 -8.36
C TRP A 140 -16.41 -19.99 -8.30
N VAL A 141 -17.20 -19.76 -9.35
CA VAL A 141 -18.31 -18.79 -9.34
C VAL A 141 -19.52 -19.43 -8.68
N ASP A 142 -19.57 -19.40 -7.36
CA ASP A 142 -20.58 -20.08 -6.55
C ASP A 142 -21.26 -19.18 -5.50
N GLY A 143 -20.84 -17.92 -5.41
CA GLY A 143 -21.30 -16.95 -4.42
C GLY A 143 -20.68 -17.16 -3.03
N LYS A 144 -19.59 -17.92 -2.92
CA LYS A 144 -18.93 -18.23 -1.66
C LYS A 144 -17.50 -17.67 -1.59
N LEU A 145 -17.25 -16.86 -0.57
CA LEU A 145 -15.98 -16.16 -0.42
C LEU A 145 -14.96 -17.01 0.37
N TYR A 146 -14.51 -18.11 -0.23
CA TYR A 146 -13.43 -18.95 0.29
C TYR A 146 -12.06 -18.28 0.16
N TRP A 147 -11.03 -18.94 0.67
CA TRP A 147 -9.65 -18.48 0.57
C TRP A 147 -9.19 -18.17 -0.86
N ARG A 148 -9.61 -18.98 -1.85
CA ARG A 148 -9.29 -18.75 -3.27
C ARG A 148 -9.87 -17.44 -3.81
N THR A 149 -11.11 -17.14 -3.43
CA THR A 149 -11.76 -15.87 -3.80
C THR A 149 -11.06 -14.70 -3.12
N GLY A 150 -10.67 -14.84 -1.85
CA GLY A 150 -9.92 -13.80 -1.12
C GLY A 150 -8.55 -13.52 -1.71
N ASP A 151 -7.79 -14.57 -2.08
CA ASP A 151 -6.50 -14.41 -2.77
C ASP A 151 -6.67 -13.76 -4.14
N ALA A 152 -7.68 -14.16 -4.92
CA ALA A 152 -8.00 -13.53 -6.19
C ALA A 152 -8.40 -12.04 -6.03
N LEU A 153 -9.16 -11.69 -4.99
CA LEU A 153 -9.48 -10.30 -4.65
C LEU A 153 -8.21 -9.52 -4.28
N ASP A 154 -7.30 -10.09 -3.49
CA ASP A 154 -6.02 -9.46 -3.16
C ASP A 154 -5.21 -9.15 -4.43
N TYR A 155 -5.14 -10.07 -5.40
CA TYR A 155 -4.50 -9.83 -6.69
C TYR A 155 -5.19 -8.73 -7.50
N TYR A 156 -6.51 -8.76 -7.58
CA TYR A 156 -7.29 -7.74 -8.26
C TYR A 156 -7.04 -6.35 -7.66
N GLN A 157 -7.00 -6.27 -6.33
CA GLN A 157 -6.69 -5.03 -5.60
C GLN A 157 -5.29 -4.52 -5.97
N ARG A 158 -4.27 -5.39 -5.98
CA ARG A 158 -2.90 -5.01 -6.40
C ARG A 158 -2.84 -4.54 -7.86
N GLN A 159 -3.49 -5.25 -8.78
CA GLN A 159 -3.55 -4.91 -10.21
C GLN A 159 -4.12 -3.50 -10.45
N ASN A 160 -5.08 -3.10 -9.62
CA ASN A 160 -5.82 -1.86 -9.76
C ASN A 160 -5.41 -0.78 -8.76
N PHE A 161 -4.28 -0.97 -8.06
CA PHE A 161 -3.72 -0.01 -7.10
C PHE A 161 -4.69 0.35 -5.95
N LEU A 162 -5.38 -0.68 -5.45
CA LEU A 162 -6.23 -0.64 -4.26
C LEU A 162 -5.50 -1.23 -3.06
N LEU A 163 -6.09 -1.09 -1.87
CA LEU A 163 -5.53 -1.70 -0.67
C LEU A 163 -5.68 -3.24 -0.72
N PRO A 164 -4.59 -4.02 -0.69
CA PRO A 164 -4.64 -5.47 -0.87
C PRO A 164 -4.93 -6.17 0.46
N ASP A 165 -6.21 -6.41 0.75
CA ASP A 165 -6.66 -7.05 1.99
C ASP A 165 -7.56 -8.27 1.77
N GLY A 166 -7.80 -8.65 0.51
CA GLY A 166 -8.59 -9.81 0.10
C GLY A 166 -10.07 -9.70 0.43
N LYS A 167 -10.57 -8.50 0.75
CA LYS A 167 -11.98 -8.25 1.06
C LYS A 167 -12.71 -7.63 -0.13
N LEU A 168 -13.98 -7.96 -0.25
CA LEU A 168 -14.91 -7.20 -1.09
C LEU A 168 -15.41 -5.99 -0.30
N ASP A 169 -14.57 -4.96 -0.21
CA ASP A 169 -14.85 -3.69 0.47
C ASP A 169 -15.39 -2.61 -0.49
N ALA A 170 -15.60 -1.39 0.01
CA ALA A 170 -16.22 -0.32 -0.78
C ALA A 170 -15.35 0.06 -2.00
N ASP A 171 -14.04 0.23 -1.81
CA ASP A 171 -13.11 0.61 -2.88
C ASP A 171 -13.02 -0.50 -3.95
N THR A 172 -13.02 -1.77 -3.54
CA THR A 172 -13.00 -2.90 -4.46
C THR A 172 -14.29 -2.99 -5.28
N ARG A 173 -15.46 -2.77 -4.66
CA ARG A 173 -16.75 -2.73 -5.36
C ARG A 173 -16.88 -1.54 -6.30
N GLU A 174 -16.38 -0.37 -5.90
CA GLU A 174 -16.33 0.81 -6.78
C GLU A 174 -15.46 0.51 -8.01
N ALA A 175 -14.27 -0.04 -7.81
CA ALA A 175 -13.38 -0.40 -8.91
C ALA A 175 -14.01 -1.39 -9.90
N MET A 176 -14.68 -2.44 -9.41
CA MET A 176 -15.39 -3.40 -10.28
C MET A 176 -16.50 -2.73 -11.10
N THR A 177 -17.21 -1.75 -10.50
CA THR A 177 -18.30 -1.01 -11.16
C THR A 177 -17.80 0.00 -12.20
N LEU A 178 -16.60 0.58 -12.05
CA LEU A 178 -16.05 1.60 -12.97
C LEU A 178 -15.77 1.09 -14.40
N GLY A 179 -15.61 -0.23 -14.56
CA GLY A 179 -15.28 -0.87 -15.83
C GLY A 179 -13.77 -0.97 -16.08
N SER A 180 -13.36 -2.05 -16.75
CA SER A 180 -11.94 -2.42 -16.91
C SER A 180 -11.15 -1.45 -17.82
N ARG A 181 -11.81 -0.76 -18.76
CA ARG A 181 -11.18 0.30 -19.59
C ARG A 181 -10.82 1.54 -18.77
N GLU A 182 -11.68 1.94 -17.83
CA GLU A 182 -11.42 3.07 -16.94
C GLU A 182 -10.29 2.75 -15.94
N LEU A 183 -10.24 1.52 -15.42
CA LEU A 183 -9.14 1.06 -14.56
C LEU A 183 -7.78 1.08 -15.30
N ALA A 184 -7.75 0.61 -16.56
CA ALA A 184 -6.56 0.68 -17.40
C ALA A 184 -6.14 2.13 -17.70
N TYR A 185 -7.11 3.03 -17.90
CA TYR A 185 -6.83 4.46 -18.08
C TYR A 185 -6.27 5.11 -16.80
N ARG A 186 -6.79 4.77 -15.62
CA ARG A 186 -6.22 5.24 -14.34
C ARG A 186 -4.78 4.77 -14.15
N ALA A 187 -4.45 3.55 -14.56
CA ALA A 187 -3.06 3.07 -14.58
C ALA A 187 -2.17 3.91 -15.51
N ALA A 188 -2.67 4.33 -16.67
CA ALA A 188 -1.95 5.24 -17.56
C ALA A 188 -1.70 6.61 -16.90
N LEU A 189 -2.70 7.17 -16.21
CA LEU A 189 -2.54 8.45 -15.52
C LEU A 189 -1.56 8.35 -14.33
N ARG A 190 -1.52 7.23 -13.61
CA ARG A 190 -0.50 6.98 -12.57
C ARG A 190 0.90 6.88 -13.16
N LEU A 191 1.05 6.15 -14.29
CA LEU A 191 2.30 6.11 -15.03
C LEU A 191 2.76 7.52 -15.42
N LEU A 192 1.86 8.33 -15.97
CA LEU A 192 2.15 9.71 -16.35
C LEU A 192 2.55 10.56 -15.13
N ARG A 193 1.84 10.43 -14.01
CA ARG A 193 2.17 11.12 -12.75
C ARG A 193 3.60 10.87 -12.33
N GLU A 194 4.02 9.60 -12.29
CA GLU A 194 5.38 9.29 -11.85
C GLU A 194 6.44 9.83 -12.83
N ARG A 195 6.15 9.89 -14.15
CA ARG A 195 7.03 10.55 -15.13
C ARG A 195 7.10 12.06 -14.94
N VAL A 196 5.98 12.70 -14.64
CA VAL A 196 5.92 14.14 -14.33
C VAL A 196 6.72 14.43 -13.07
N VAL A 197 6.53 13.64 -12.01
CA VAL A 197 7.28 13.78 -10.75
C VAL A 197 8.79 13.64 -10.99
N ASP A 198 9.21 12.60 -11.70
CA ASP A 198 10.63 12.36 -12.02
C ASP A 198 11.25 13.50 -12.85
N ALA A 199 10.50 14.02 -13.83
CA ALA A 199 10.98 15.10 -14.70
C ALA A 199 11.00 16.49 -14.05
N THR A 200 10.13 16.73 -13.06
CA THR A 200 9.93 18.06 -12.45
C THR A 200 10.58 18.22 -11.08
N GLY A 201 10.84 17.12 -10.37
CA GLY A 201 11.30 17.16 -8.98
C GLY A 201 10.20 17.61 -7.99
N LEU A 202 8.92 17.62 -8.37
CA LEU A 202 7.84 18.01 -7.47
C LEU A 202 7.55 16.93 -6.40
N ILE A 203 7.14 17.36 -5.20
CA ILE A 203 6.70 16.46 -4.13
C ILE A 203 5.34 16.84 -3.52
N GLU A 204 4.88 18.05 -3.77
CA GLU A 204 3.67 18.65 -3.20
C GLU A 204 2.43 18.02 -3.82
N ASP A 205 1.76 17.15 -3.07
CA ASP A 205 0.58 16.39 -3.51
C ASP A 205 -0.73 16.88 -2.84
N GLY A 206 -0.68 18.01 -2.15
CA GLY A 206 -1.81 18.63 -1.46
C GLY A 206 -2.24 17.94 -0.16
N THR A 207 -1.60 16.84 0.26
CA THR A 207 -2.02 16.09 1.48
C THR A 207 -1.81 16.87 2.80
N ALA A 208 -0.90 17.84 2.81
CA ALA A 208 -0.73 18.77 3.92
C ALA A 208 -1.74 19.93 3.91
N GLY A 209 -2.23 20.33 2.74
CA GLY A 209 -3.05 21.53 2.53
C GLY A 209 -4.54 21.22 2.31
N ALA A 210 -5.15 21.91 1.34
CA ALA A 210 -6.58 21.81 1.02
C ALA A 210 -7.02 20.43 0.52
N GLY A 211 -6.07 19.56 0.21
CA GLY A 211 -6.29 18.22 -0.28
C GLY A 211 -5.73 18.01 -1.69
N PRO A 212 -5.45 16.76 -2.06
CA PRO A 212 -5.10 16.40 -3.43
C PRO A 212 -6.25 16.70 -4.38
N ARG A 213 -5.94 16.94 -5.66
CA ARG A 213 -6.93 17.14 -6.71
C ARG A 213 -7.10 15.91 -7.58
N LYS A 214 -8.24 15.86 -8.26
CA LYS A 214 -8.48 14.89 -9.33
C LYS A 214 -7.62 15.23 -10.54
N VAL A 215 -7.22 14.22 -11.31
CA VAL A 215 -6.54 14.35 -12.60
C VAL A 215 -7.51 13.92 -13.69
N ILE A 216 -7.88 14.84 -14.60
CA ILE A 216 -8.91 14.61 -15.62
C ILE A 216 -10.19 14.05 -14.98
N GLY A 217 -10.61 14.66 -13.87
CA GLY A 217 -11.84 14.28 -13.14
C GLY A 217 -11.76 12.98 -12.33
N ARG A 218 -10.59 12.34 -12.21
CA ARG A 218 -10.41 11.03 -11.55
C ARG A 218 -9.55 11.09 -10.31
N TRP A 219 -9.90 10.25 -9.33
CA TRP A 219 -8.98 9.84 -8.27
C TRP A 219 -8.13 8.65 -8.77
N LEU A 220 -6.82 8.73 -8.58
CA LEU A 220 -5.90 7.70 -9.07
C LEU A 220 -5.66 6.56 -8.07
N GLU A 221 -5.90 6.83 -6.79
CA GLU A 221 -5.83 5.88 -5.68
C GLU A 221 -6.95 6.13 -4.64
N PRO A 222 -7.28 5.12 -3.80
CA PRO A 222 -8.20 5.29 -2.69
C PRO A 222 -7.72 6.31 -1.64
N GLU A 223 -8.66 6.94 -0.93
CA GLU A 223 -8.33 7.94 0.11
C GLU A 223 -7.39 7.39 1.18
N ILE A 224 -7.60 6.14 1.59
CA ILE A 224 -6.80 5.48 2.63
C ILE A 224 -5.32 5.35 2.25
N MET A 225 -4.99 5.31 0.95
CA MET A 225 -3.62 5.26 0.44
C MET A 225 -3.04 6.65 0.19
N ARG A 226 -3.89 7.67 0.08
CA ARG A 226 -3.51 9.02 -0.31
C ARG A 226 -3.21 9.94 0.87
N ALA A 227 -4.00 9.89 1.94
CA ALA A 227 -3.90 10.84 3.05
C ALA A 227 -3.89 10.16 4.42
N ALA A 228 -3.13 10.73 5.36
CA ALA A 228 -3.15 10.30 6.75
C ALA A 228 -4.51 10.62 7.40
N LYS A 229 -5.12 9.61 8.03
CA LYS A 229 -6.42 9.76 8.69
C LYS A 229 -6.35 10.65 9.93
N GLY A 230 -7.31 11.56 10.08
CA GLY A 230 -7.56 12.31 11.31
C GLY A 230 -6.88 13.67 11.38
N TYR A 231 -6.63 14.28 10.22
CA TYR A 231 -5.97 15.56 10.08
C TYR A 231 -6.76 16.51 9.18
N GLY A 232 -6.75 17.81 9.51
CA GLY A 232 -7.22 18.89 8.64
C GLY A 232 -6.07 19.58 7.88
N PRO A 233 -6.37 20.59 7.04
CA PRO A 233 -5.37 21.36 6.33
C PRO A 233 -4.41 22.07 7.30
N MET A 234 -3.14 22.17 6.92
CA MET A 234 -2.11 22.90 7.65
C MET A 234 -1.99 24.33 7.12
N ALA A 235 -1.78 25.29 8.02
CA ALA A 235 -1.59 26.69 7.63
C ALA A 235 -0.36 26.84 6.74
N GLY A 236 -0.48 27.62 5.67
CA GLY A 236 0.61 27.88 4.72
C GLY A 236 1.10 26.65 3.94
N ALA A 237 0.34 25.56 3.92
CA ALA A 237 0.70 24.36 3.15
C ALA A 237 0.72 24.63 1.64
N ALA A 238 1.66 24.00 0.94
CA ALA A 238 1.73 24.04 -0.51
C ALA A 238 0.47 23.39 -1.13
N PRO A 239 -0.01 23.89 -2.29
CA PRO A 239 -1.10 23.26 -3.02
C PRO A 239 -0.65 21.94 -3.66
N ASP A 240 -1.58 21.18 -4.23
CA ASP A 240 -1.26 19.99 -5.04
C ASP A 240 -0.65 20.38 -6.39
N LEU A 241 0.68 20.43 -6.44
CA LEU A 241 1.45 20.73 -7.65
C LEU A 241 1.61 19.49 -8.53
N ILE A 242 1.75 18.31 -7.94
CA ILE A 242 1.85 17.04 -8.68
C ILE A 242 0.58 16.79 -9.49
N GLY A 243 -0.59 16.91 -8.87
CA GLY A 243 -1.88 16.73 -9.53
C GLY A 243 -2.09 17.76 -10.64
N ALA A 244 -1.72 19.02 -10.40
CA ALA A 244 -1.83 20.08 -11.41
C ALA A 244 -0.92 19.82 -12.62
N ALA A 245 0.35 19.49 -12.39
CA ALA A 245 1.32 19.18 -13.44
C ALA A 245 0.94 17.91 -14.21
N THR A 246 0.42 16.89 -13.52
CA THR A 246 -0.05 15.64 -14.16
C THR A 246 -1.25 15.90 -15.06
N GLU A 247 -2.22 16.70 -14.59
CA GLU A 247 -3.39 17.09 -15.39
C GLU A 247 -2.97 17.91 -16.62
N GLN A 248 -2.09 18.89 -16.46
CA GLN A 248 -1.54 19.67 -17.58
C GLN A 248 -0.81 18.78 -18.60
N ALA A 249 0.00 17.82 -18.12
CA ALA A 249 0.68 16.88 -18.98
C ALA A 249 -0.31 15.97 -19.73
N ALA A 250 -1.36 15.49 -19.06
CA ALA A 250 -2.38 14.65 -19.68
C ALA A 250 -3.12 15.40 -20.78
N LEU A 251 -3.50 16.66 -20.54
CA LEU A 251 -4.13 17.52 -21.53
C LEU A 251 -3.21 17.78 -22.72
N ALA A 252 -1.94 18.12 -22.48
CA ALA A 252 -0.97 18.40 -23.54
C ALA A 252 -0.68 17.18 -24.42
N LEU A 253 -0.72 15.98 -23.85
CA LEU A 253 -0.57 14.72 -24.59
C LEU A 253 -1.87 14.24 -25.27
N GLY A 254 -3.00 14.90 -25.01
CA GLY A 254 -4.33 14.42 -25.45
C GLY A 254 -4.82 13.18 -24.71
N TRP A 255 -4.22 12.85 -23.55
CA TRP A 255 -4.59 11.74 -22.68
C TRP A 255 -5.83 12.12 -21.86
N THR A 256 -6.97 12.25 -22.53
CA THR A 256 -8.26 12.65 -21.94
C THR A 256 -9.22 11.49 -21.72
N GLY A 257 -8.93 10.31 -22.28
CA GLY A 257 -9.70 9.09 -22.08
C GLY A 257 -8.97 7.82 -22.53
N PRO A 258 -9.55 6.63 -22.29
CA PRO A 258 -8.90 5.35 -22.59
C PRO A 258 -8.52 5.20 -24.07
N GLN A 259 -9.40 5.61 -24.98
CA GLN A 259 -9.16 5.49 -26.43
C GLN A 259 -8.02 6.40 -26.90
N THR A 260 -7.94 7.63 -26.39
CA THR A 260 -6.90 8.58 -26.82
C THR A 260 -5.53 8.18 -26.30
N VAL A 261 -5.44 7.69 -25.05
CA VAL A 261 -4.20 7.11 -24.51
C VAL A 261 -3.77 5.89 -25.32
N ARG A 262 -4.70 4.97 -25.60
CA ARG A 262 -4.41 3.79 -26.42
C ARG A 262 -3.87 4.19 -27.78
N ALA A 263 -4.53 5.09 -28.49
CA ALA A 263 -4.12 5.55 -29.81
C ALA A 263 -2.72 6.20 -29.77
N PHE A 264 -2.46 7.02 -28.75
CA PHE A 264 -1.14 7.63 -28.53
C PHE A 264 -0.06 6.55 -28.32
N LEU A 265 -0.28 5.62 -27.39
CA LEU A 265 0.69 4.56 -27.09
C LEU A 265 0.92 3.64 -28.29
N GLN A 266 -0.13 3.27 -29.03
CA GLN A 266 -0.01 2.46 -30.25
C GLN A 266 0.85 3.13 -31.32
N ARG A 267 0.72 4.46 -31.47
CA ARG A 267 1.47 5.22 -32.48
C ARG A 267 2.96 5.34 -32.14
N HIS A 268 3.29 5.45 -30.85
CA HIS A 268 4.64 5.83 -30.42
C HIS A 268 5.44 4.73 -29.74
N LEU A 269 4.81 3.64 -29.29
CA LEU A 269 5.54 2.51 -28.71
C LEU A 269 6.44 1.83 -29.75
N GLY A 270 7.65 1.47 -29.33
CA GLY A 270 8.68 0.90 -30.20
C GLY A 270 9.66 1.91 -30.79
N GLN A 271 9.45 3.21 -30.58
CA GLN A 271 10.36 4.28 -30.96
C GLN A 271 10.98 4.94 -29.72
N PRO A 272 12.20 5.49 -29.80
CA PRO A 272 12.75 6.33 -28.73
C PRO A 272 11.97 7.65 -28.65
N LEU A 273 10.90 7.67 -27.85
CA LEU A 273 10.06 8.85 -27.66
C LEU A 273 10.59 9.73 -26.52
N HIS A 274 10.92 10.97 -26.86
CA HIS A 274 11.13 12.05 -25.88
C HIS A 274 10.02 13.09 -26.08
N VAL A 275 9.40 13.51 -24.99
CA VAL A 275 8.34 14.52 -25.00
C VAL A 275 8.78 15.69 -24.14
N ALA A 276 8.78 16.90 -24.72
CA ALA A 276 8.93 18.14 -23.97
C ALA A 276 7.55 18.76 -23.76
N LEU A 277 7.23 19.11 -22.51
CA LEU A 277 5.96 19.72 -22.13
C LEU A 277 6.23 21.04 -21.42
N ALA A 278 5.51 22.10 -21.82
CA ALA A 278 5.54 23.37 -21.10
C ALA A 278 4.61 23.25 -19.90
N LEU A 279 5.15 22.84 -18.75
CA LEU A 279 4.46 22.80 -17.47
C LEU A 279 4.58 24.15 -16.75
N ALA A 280 3.68 24.42 -15.81
CA ALA A 280 3.84 25.56 -14.91
C ALA A 280 5.21 25.49 -14.19
N PRO A 281 5.91 26.63 -14.02
CA PRO A 281 7.19 26.62 -13.31
C PRO A 281 6.97 26.18 -11.86
N PRO A 282 7.95 25.48 -11.26
CA PRO A 282 7.88 25.15 -9.84
C PRO A 282 7.92 26.44 -8.99
N PRO A 283 7.47 26.39 -7.73
CA PRO A 283 7.53 27.53 -6.82
C PRO A 283 8.95 28.07 -6.68
N ALA A 284 9.11 29.36 -6.40
CA ALA A 284 10.43 30.00 -6.30
C ALA A 284 11.36 29.39 -5.24
N TYR A 285 10.81 28.69 -4.23
CA TYR A 285 11.58 27.97 -3.22
C TYR A 285 12.14 26.61 -3.69
N HIS A 286 11.77 26.15 -4.88
CA HIS A 286 12.40 25.00 -5.52
C HIS A 286 13.75 25.42 -6.09
N GLY A 287 14.81 24.79 -5.61
CA GLY A 287 16.16 24.95 -6.13
C GLY A 287 16.95 23.67 -5.95
N ALA A 288 18.16 23.60 -6.51
CA ALA A 288 19.05 22.44 -6.35
C ALA A 288 19.37 22.13 -4.87
N HIS A 289 19.32 23.16 -4.02
CA HIS A 289 19.38 23.01 -2.57
C HIS A 289 18.15 23.64 -1.93
N MET A 290 17.42 22.86 -1.14
CA MET A 290 16.31 23.30 -0.31
C MET A 290 16.63 23.09 1.16
N ASP A 291 16.22 24.04 2.01
CA ASP A 291 16.26 23.84 3.45
C ASP A 291 15.06 22.99 3.90
N LEU A 292 15.29 21.69 4.06
CA LEU A 292 14.26 20.71 4.36
C LEU A 292 14.30 20.28 5.82
N SER A 293 13.12 20.05 6.40
CA SER A 293 12.94 19.37 7.69
C SER A 293 11.72 18.46 7.64
N ALA A 294 11.68 17.45 8.51
CA ALA A 294 10.54 16.55 8.60
C ALA A 294 10.02 16.39 10.03
N GLU A 295 8.76 15.99 10.14
CA GLU A 295 8.15 15.57 11.39
C GLU A 295 7.51 14.20 11.23
N ILE A 296 7.50 13.44 12.31
CA ILE A 296 6.73 12.21 12.42
C ILE A 296 5.76 12.35 13.57
N ASP A 297 4.50 12.63 13.25
CA ASP A 297 3.43 12.59 14.22
C ASP A 297 3.03 11.14 14.45
N ARG A 298 3.18 10.67 15.69
CA ARG A 298 2.83 9.29 16.07
C ARG A 298 1.32 9.02 16.12
N GLY A 299 0.47 10.02 15.94
CA GLY A 299 -0.99 9.84 15.97
C GLY A 299 -1.50 9.47 17.36
N ASP A 300 -2.60 8.74 17.44
CA ASP A 300 -3.09 8.20 18.71
C ASP A 300 -2.27 6.97 19.14
N VAL A 301 -1.79 6.95 20.39
CA VAL A 301 -0.90 5.90 20.94
C VAL A 301 -1.51 5.29 22.22
N TRP A 302 -1.44 3.97 22.33
CA TRP A 302 -1.84 3.20 23.52
C TRP A 302 -0.68 2.35 24.03
N TYR A 303 -0.27 2.59 25.28
CA TYR A 303 0.74 1.79 25.98
C TYR A 303 0.11 0.74 26.89
N ASP A 304 -0.80 -0.06 26.34
CA ASP A 304 -1.40 -1.18 27.08
C ASP A 304 -0.31 -2.18 27.49
N LEU A 305 -0.54 -2.93 28.57
CA LEU A 305 0.40 -3.97 29.04
C LEU A 305 0.36 -5.25 28.19
N GLN A 306 -0.66 -5.40 27.35
CA GLN A 306 -0.84 -6.51 26.44
C GLN A 306 -1.37 -6.00 25.09
N PRO A 307 -1.18 -6.76 23.98
CA PRO A 307 -1.71 -6.37 22.69
C PRO A 307 -3.23 -6.25 22.70
N ARG A 308 -3.74 -5.05 22.41
CA ARG A 308 -5.17 -4.77 22.26
C ARG A 308 -5.39 -3.97 20.99
N TYR A 309 -6.45 -4.30 20.27
CA TYR A 309 -6.86 -3.53 19.10
C TYR A 309 -7.57 -2.26 19.53
N HIS A 310 -7.13 -1.13 18.98
CA HIS A 310 -7.79 0.17 19.10
C HIS A 310 -8.02 0.73 17.70
N LYS A 311 -9.15 1.45 17.52
CA LYS A 311 -9.45 2.17 16.29
C LYS A 311 -9.00 3.63 16.46
N PRO A 312 -7.87 4.06 15.88
CA PRO A 312 -7.40 5.43 16.05
C PRO A 312 -8.28 6.43 15.32
N ALA A 313 -8.48 7.58 15.96
CA ALA A 313 -9.06 8.76 15.33
C ALA A 313 -7.99 9.44 14.46
N ARG A 314 -6.74 9.51 14.96
CA ARG A 314 -5.56 10.00 14.24
C ARG A 314 -4.55 8.88 14.01
N ARG A 315 -4.25 8.58 12.76
CA ARG A 315 -3.17 7.66 12.39
C ARG A 315 -1.83 8.39 12.39
N PRO A 316 -0.68 7.70 12.47
CA PRO A 316 0.61 8.35 12.34
C PRO A 316 0.81 8.96 10.95
N ALA A 317 1.56 10.06 10.89
CA ALA A 317 1.86 10.77 9.65
C ALA A 317 3.32 11.24 9.59
N LEU A 318 3.92 11.16 8.40
CA LEU A 318 5.16 11.86 8.06
C LEU A 318 4.82 13.17 7.39
N ILE A 319 5.44 14.27 7.80
CA ILE A 319 5.25 15.61 7.24
C ILE A 319 6.61 16.12 6.78
N LEU A 320 6.72 16.61 5.54
CA LEU A 320 7.92 17.28 5.03
C LEU A 320 7.65 18.78 4.93
N TYR A 321 8.66 19.57 5.28
CA TYR A 321 8.61 21.02 5.22
C TYR A 321 9.81 21.57 4.45
N ALA A 322 9.60 22.67 3.74
CA ALA A 322 10.65 23.57 3.33
C ALA A 322 10.68 24.79 4.25
N THR A 323 11.86 25.33 4.55
CA THR A 323 12.00 26.66 5.15
C THR A 323 12.13 27.69 4.04
N VAL A 324 11.20 28.66 4.00
CA VAL A 324 11.17 29.75 3.02
C VAL A 324 11.05 31.06 3.79
N ASP A 325 12.01 31.96 3.63
CA ASP A 325 12.07 33.24 4.34
C ASP A 325 11.87 33.12 5.86
N GLY A 326 12.42 32.06 6.45
CA GLY A 326 12.31 31.75 7.89
C GLY A 326 10.99 31.10 8.32
N ALA A 327 10.02 30.94 7.43
CA ALA A 327 8.76 30.25 7.69
C ALA A 327 8.78 28.80 7.18
N ARG A 328 8.14 27.88 7.90
CA ARG A 328 7.99 26.48 7.47
C ARG A 328 6.76 26.35 6.57
N VAL A 329 6.98 25.87 5.36
CA VAL A 329 5.94 25.55 4.36
C VAL A 329 5.76 24.03 4.34
N PRO A 330 4.61 23.50 4.81
CA PRO A 330 4.30 22.08 4.68
C PRO A 330 4.15 21.67 3.21
N LEU A 331 4.96 20.73 2.76
CA LEU A 331 4.94 20.24 1.36
C LEU A 331 3.98 19.05 1.20
N LEU A 332 3.97 18.13 2.17
CA LEU A 332 3.19 16.90 2.15
C LEU A 332 2.89 16.39 3.55
N ARG A 333 1.91 15.50 3.67
CA ARG A 333 1.59 14.73 4.89
C ARG A 333 1.09 13.33 4.54
N TRP A 334 1.97 12.34 4.64
CA TRP A 334 1.70 10.97 4.24
C TRP A 334 1.39 10.04 5.42
N PRO A 335 0.52 9.02 5.21
CA PRO A 335 0.32 7.98 6.21
C PRO A 335 1.63 7.23 6.48
N THR A 336 1.90 6.94 7.75
CA THR A 336 3.04 6.12 8.15
C THR A 336 2.72 5.20 9.33
N THR A 337 3.68 4.37 9.71
CA THR A 337 3.59 3.50 10.87
C THR A 337 4.40 4.01 12.04
N ILE A 338 4.08 3.48 13.22
CA ILE A 338 4.88 3.59 14.43
C ILE A 338 5.03 2.22 15.07
N GLY A 339 5.92 2.16 16.06
CA GLY A 339 6.09 1.03 16.95
C GLY A 339 4.80 0.55 17.60
N GLY A 340 4.75 -0.75 17.86
CA GLY A 340 3.65 -1.41 18.54
C GLY A 340 4.04 -2.80 19.06
N TRP A 341 3.04 -3.63 19.31
CA TRP A 341 3.24 -5.01 19.77
C TRP A 341 3.68 -5.93 18.62
N ALA A 342 4.86 -6.55 18.76
CA ALA A 342 5.41 -7.45 17.76
C ALA A 342 5.87 -8.78 18.37
N ASP A 343 5.87 -9.86 17.58
CA ASP A 343 6.46 -11.13 18.00
C ASP A 343 7.98 -11.01 18.04
N GLN A 344 8.60 -11.56 19.09
CA GLN A 344 10.04 -11.57 19.29
C GLN A 344 10.47 -12.94 19.80
N ARG A 345 11.53 -13.47 19.19
CA ARG A 345 12.28 -14.62 19.70
C ARG A 345 13.19 -14.15 20.84
N MET A 346 12.95 -14.72 22.01
CA MET A 346 13.79 -14.53 23.20
C MET A 346 15.08 -15.37 23.10
N PRO A 347 16.12 -15.09 23.91
CA PRO A 347 17.33 -15.91 23.95
C PRO A 347 17.06 -17.40 24.22
N SER A 348 16.00 -17.71 24.97
CA SER A 348 15.54 -19.09 25.24
C SER A 348 14.89 -19.79 24.04
N GLY A 349 14.76 -19.12 22.89
CA GLY A 349 14.06 -19.63 21.70
C GLY A 349 12.53 -19.46 21.73
N ARG A 350 11.94 -19.12 22.88
CA ARG A 350 10.49 -18.86 23.01
C ARG A 350 10.10 -17.59 22.25
N ILE A 351 8.93 -17.61 21.61
CA ILE A 351 8.32 -16.42 20.96
C ILE A 351 7.40 -15.73 21.96
N ARG A 352 7.54 -14.41 22.13
CA ARG A 352 6.67 -13.57 22.97
C ARG A 352 6.36 -12.24 22.29
N LYS A 353 5.17 -11.69 22.54
CA LYS A 353 4.83 -10.31 22.16
C LYS A 353 5.64 -9.32 22.99
N GLN A 354 6.35 -8.40 22.35
CA GLN A 354 7.08 -7.30 23.00
C GLN A 354 6.70 -5.98 22.34
N TRP A 355 6.63 -4.92 23.13
CA TRP A 355 6.47 -3.57 22.60
C TRP A 355 7.77 -3.11 21.93
N LYS A 356 7.68 -2.71 20.66
CA LYS A 356 8.74 -2.04 19.93
C LYS A 356 8.39 -0.58 19.79
N GLU A 357 9.24 0.29 20.32
CA GLU A 357 8.99 1.73 20.35
C GLU A 357 9.47 2.42 19.07
N SER A 358 8.78 3.49 18.68
CA SER A 358 9.33 4.54 17.82
C SER A 358 9.77 5.69 18.70
N ASP A 359 11.04 5.68 19.10
CA ASP A 359 11.57 6.61 20.09
C ASP A 359 11.37 8.07 19.67
N VAL A 360 10.86 8.89 20.57
CA VAL A 360 10.53 10.32 20.39
C VAL A 360 11.81 11.18 20.37
N GLY A 361 11.71 12.38 19.82
CA GLY A 361 12.73 13.43 19.88
C GLY A 361 13.52 13.61 18.58
N PRO A 362 14.63 14.37 18.65
CA PRO A 362 15.37 14.80 17.48
C PRO A 362 16.10 13.63 16.82
N ARG A 363 15.98 13.55 15.49
CA ARG A 363 16.65 12.61 14.59
C ARG A 363 17.16 13.38 13.37
N VAL A 364 17.95 12.71 12.55
CA VAL A 364 18.34 13.23 11.24
C VAL A 364 18.26 12.14 10.19
N TRP A 365 17.93 12.51 8.96
CA TRP A 365 18.24 11.72 7.78
C TRP A 365 19.61 12.15 7.26
N LYS A 366 20.60 11.34 7.57
CA LYS A 366 21.96 11.46 7.03
C LYS A 366 22.19 10.44 5.93
N ASP A 367 21.81 9.19 6.16
CA ASP A 367 22.10 8.09 5.26
C ASP A 367 20.83 7.64 4.53
N LEU A 368 20.86 7.69 3.21
CA LEU A 368 19.83 7.20 2.30
C LEU A 368 20.38 5.99 1.53
N TYR A 369 19.72 4.84 1.68
CA TYR A 369 20.04 3.63 0.93
C TYR A 369 19.04 3.42 -0.19
N ALA A 370 19.55 3.30 -1.41
CA ALA A 370 18.82 2.78 -2.56
C ALA A 370 19.01 1.26 -2.63
N ALA A 371 17.93 0.53 -2.95
CA ALA A 371 17.90 -0.93 -2.96
C ALA A 371 18.44 -1.53 -1.64
N PRO A 372 17.86 -1.17 -0.47
CA PRO A 372 18.35 -1.62 0.81
C PRO A 372 18.06 -3.11 1.04
N THR A 373 18.94 -3.76 1.79
CA THR A 373 18.68 -5.09 2.35
C THR A 373 18.26 -4.98 3.81
N TRP A 374 17.39 -5.90 4.24
CA TRP A 374 16.99 -6.03 5.62
C TRP A 374 17.76 -7.16 6.27
N ASN A 375 18.72 -6.80 7.12
CA ASN A 375 19.44 -7.73 8.01
C ASN A 375 18.56 -8.00 9.25
N PRO A 376 17.82 -9.14 9.30
CA PRO A 376 16.87 -9.38 10.37
C PRO A 376 17.61 -9.61 11.69
N PRO A 377 17.18 -8.95 12.79
CA PRO A 377 17.82 -9.14 14.08
C PRO A 377 17.72 -10.60 14.55
N ALA A 378 18.62 -10.98 15.46
CA ALA A 378 18.62 -12.33 16.05
C ALA A 378 17.29 -12.69 16.76
N SER A 379 16.52 -11.67 17.15
CA SER A 379 15.19 -11.81 17.75
C SER A 379 14.05 -12.00 16.75
N THR A 380 14.27 -11.90 15.43
CA THR A 380 13.25 -12.26 14.44
C THR A 380 12.98 -13.78 14.52
N PRO A 381 11.73 -14.25 14.62
CA PRO A 381 11.41 -15.67 14.55
C PRO A 381 11.84 -16.32 13.21
N ASP A 382 12.34 -17.57 13.25
CA ASP A 382 12.80 -18.27 12.04
C ASP A 382 11.65 -18.54 11.04
N LYS A 383 10.43 -18.76 11.54
CA LYS A 383 9.22 -18.94 10.71
C LYS A 383 8.92 -17.71 9.82
N ASP A 384 9.38 -16.52 10.20
CA ASP A 384 9.13 -15.28 9.46
C ASP A 384 10.17 -15.08 8.32
N LEU A 385 11.21 -15.93 8.28
CA LEU A 385 12.28 -15.92 7.27
C LEU A 385 12.13 -17.03 6.23
N VAL A 386 11.05 -17.80 6.31
CA VAL A 386 10.72 -18.87 5.36
C VAL A 386 9.31 -18.67 4.83
N ARG A 387 9.04 -19.21 3.65
CA ARG A 387 7.70 -19.24 3.06
C ARG A 387 7.33 -20.65 2.65
N ASN A 388 6.06 -20.98 2.83
CA ASN A 388 5.49 -22.26 2.42
C ASN A 388 5.25 -22.25 0.91
N LEU A 389 5.65 -23.31 0.22
CA LEU A 389 5.47 -23.48 -1.22
C LEU A 389 4.13 -24.15 -1.59
N TRP A 390 3.25 -24.35 -0.62
CA TRP A 390 1.91 -24.96 -0.75
C TRP A 390 1.91 -26.40 -1.26
N ASN A 391 3.08 -27.03 -1.31
CA ASN A 391 3.33 -28.44 -1.66
C ASN A 391 3.94 -29.21 -0.47
N GLY A 392 3.90 -28.64 0.73
CA GLY A 392 4.52 -29.21 1.94
C GLY A 392 5.98 -28.79 2.16
N HIS A 393 6.65 -28.24 1.14
CA HIS A 393 8.02 -27.75 1.22
C HIS A 393 8.10 -26.28 1.62
N TRP A 394 9.27 -25.89 2.13
CA TRP A 394 9.58 -24.53 2.53
C TRP A 394 10.78 -24.03 1.75
N ARG A 395 10.81 -22.72 1.49
CA ARG A 395 12.01 -22.03 1.01
C ARG A 395 12.32 -20.84 1.89
N LEU A 396 13.58 -20.41 1.83
CA LEU A 396 13.94 -19.11 2.39
C LEU A 396 13.09 -18.01 1.73
N ASN A 397 12.64 -17.06 2.53
CA ASN A 397 12.01 -15.85 2.03
C ASN A 397 13.10 -14.82 1.73
N ASP A 398 13.85 -15.04 0.66
CA ASP A 398 14.91 -14.16 0.17
C ASP A 398 14.40 -12.76 -0.21
N GLU A 399 13.19 -12.67 -0.75
CA GLU A 399 12.57 -11.40 -1.16
C GLU A 399 12.38 -10.42 0.00
N VAL A 400 12.02 -10.90 1.19
CA VAL A 400 11.84 -10.03 2.38
C VAL A 400 13.18 -9.46 2.86
N LEU A 401 14.28 -10.15 2.57
CA LEU A 401 15.64 -9.71 2.88
C LEU A 401 16.12 -8.66 1.87
N GLY A 402 15.66 -8.73 0.62
CA GLY A 402 16.04 -7.82 -0.44
C GLY A 402 17.46 -8.06 -0.99
N PRO A 403 17.93 -7.17 -1.88
CA PRO A 403 17.29 -5.92 -2.27
C PRO A 403 16.09 -6.14 -3.19
N GLY A 404 15.10 -5.25 -3.15
CA GLY A 404 14.01 -5.27 -4.12
C GLY A 404 12.68 -4.71 -3.61
N PRO A 405 11.67 -4.59 -4.49
CA PRO A 405 10.38 -3.99 -4.16
C PRO A 405 9.64 -4.72 -3.02
N ARG A 406 9.92 -6.00 -2.82
CA ARG A 406 9.31 -6.84 -1.79
C ARG A 406 10.12 -6.97 -0.50
N SER A 407 11.27 -6.31 -0.45
CA SER A 407 12.09 -6.21 0.77
C SER A 407 11.26 -5.65 1.92
N ALA A 408 11.59 -6.04 3.15
CA ALA A 408 11.04 -5.41 4.34
C ALA A 408 11.27 -3.89 4.35
N TYR A 409 12.35 -3.44 3.70
CA TYR A 409 12.68 -2.02 3.51
C TYR A 409 12.23 -1.44 2.15
N GLY A 410 11.59 -2.24 1.29
CA GLY A 410 11.22 -1.82 -0.05
C GLY A 410 12.42 -1.38 -0.86
N MET A 411 12.25 -0.35 -1.70
CA MET A 411 13.30 0.12 -2.60
C MET A 411 14.17 1.25 -2.06
N ALA A 412 13.75 1.89 -0.97
CA ALA A 412 14.48 3.01 -0.39
C ALA A 412 14.32 3.05 1.14
N MET A 413 15.41 3.40 1.83
CA MET A 413 15.48 3.48 3.29
C MET A 413 16.31 4.69 3.72
N LEU A 414 15.73 5.54 4.57
CA LEU A 414 16.41 6.60 5.31
C LEU A 414 16.69 6.13 6.74
N VAL A 415 17.93 6.28 7.18
CA VAL A 415 18.33 5.98 8.56
C VAL A 415 17.90 7.14 9.47
N MET A 416 17.19 6.81 10.56
CA MET A 416 16.80 7.79 11.59
C MET A 416 17.85 7.85 12.68
N SER A 417 18.95 8.56 12.42
CA SER A 417 20.07 8.65 13.35
C SER A 417 19.79 9.68 14.45
N GLN A 418 20.11 9.35 15.69
CA GLN A 418 20.02 10.27 16.82
C GLN A 418 21.30 11.10 16.93
N PRO A 419 21.23 12.44 16.80
CA PRO A 419 22.39 13.29 17.02
C PRO A 419 22.69 13.42 18.52
N ILE A 420 23.87 12.96 18.92
CA ILE A 420 24.42 13.10 20.27
C ILE A 420 25.52 14.16 20.24
N LYS A 421 25.27 15.30 20.89
CA LYS A 421 26.29 16.34 21.06
C LYS A 421 27.38 15.83 21.99
N LEU A 422 28.62 15.85 21.53
CA LEU A 422 29.81 15.51 22.29
C LEU A 422 30.56 16.79 22.71
N SER A 423 31.60 16.64 23.53
CA SER A 423 32.50 17.73 23.87
C SER A 423 33.18 18.33 22.62
N ARG A 424 33.51 19.63 22.70
CA ARG A 424 34.16 20.41 21.63
C ARG A 424 33.36 20.50 20.32
N GLY A 425 32.02 20.54 20.41
CA GLY A 425 31.14 20.80 19.25
C GLY A 425 31.00 19.64 18.25
N ARG A 426 31.55 18.46 18.54
CA ARG A 426 31.38 17.27 17.68
C ARG A 426 30.00 16.66 17.88
N VAL A 427 29.44 16.05 16.83
CA VAL A 427 28.19 15.30 16.89
C VAL A 427 28.45 13.85 16.49
N ARG A 428 28.01 12.92 17.33
CA ARG A 428 27.94 11.48 17.02
C ARG A 428 26.52 11.13 16.62
N TYR A 429 26.36 10.27 15.63
CA TYR A 429 25.06 9.85 15.13
C TYR A 429 24.81 8.38 15.52
N ASP A 430 23.86 8.16 16.43
CA ASP A 430 23.53 6.83 16.94
C ASP A 430 22.37 6.21 16.15
N ASP A 431 22.54 4.96 15.72
CA ASP A 431 21.53 4.20 15.00
C ASP A 431 20.73 3.31 15.98
N ASN A 432 19.47 3.69 16.25
CA ASN A 432 18.58 2.94 17.13
C ASN A 432 17.79 1.83 16.40
N GLY A 433 18.12 1.54 15.13
CA GLY A 433 17.41 0.56 14.30
C GLY A 433 16.07 1.08 13.73
N ILE A 434 15.81 2.38 13.83
CA ILE A 434 14.60 3.03 13.30
C ILE A 434 14.89 3.58 11.90
N ARG A 435 13.93 3.41 10.99
CA ARG A 435 14.04 3.81 9.58
C ARG A 435 12.78 4.50 9.11
N VAL A 436 12.90 5.36 8.10
CA VAL A 436 11.79 5.71 7.20
C VAL A 436 12.03 4.93 5.91
N HIS A 437 11.08 4.09 5.48
CA HIS A 437 11.34 3.18 4.35
C HIS A 437 10.05 2.73 3.66
N GLY A 438 10.19 2.23 2.42
CA GLY A 438 9.08 1.58 1.72
C GLY A 438 8.70 0.23 2.37
N SER A 439 7.47 -0.24 2.18
CA SER A 439 7.05 -1.57 2.66
C SER A 439 6.29 -2.37 1.62
N ALA A 440 6.65 -3.64 1.49
CA ALA A 440 5.86 -4.64 0.78
C ALA A 440 4.52 -4.97 1.49
N THR A 441 4.43 -4.72 2.80
CA THR A 441 3.21 -4.94 3.59
C THR A 441 2.37 -3.66 3.63
N VAL A 442 1.79 -3.31 2.48
CA VAL A 442 1.04 -2.05 2.25
C VAL A 442 -0.10 -1.86 3.26
N THR A 443 -0.83 -2.91 3.62
CA THR A 443 -1.88 -2.86 4.66
C THR A 443 -1.39 -2.40 6.02
N SER A 444 -0.13 -2.71 6.37
CA SER A 444 0.46 -2.27 7.64
C SER A 444 0.62 -0.76 7.73
N VAL A 445 0.84 -0.07 6.59
CA VAL A 445 1.01 1.39 6.53
C VAL A 445 -0.26 2.11 6.96
N VAL A 446 -1.43 1.59 6.55
CA VAL A 446 -2.70 2.28 6.75
C VAL A 446 -3.51 1.74 7.93
N THR A 447 -3.34 0.46 8.28
CA THR A 447 -4.11 -0.19 9.36
C THR A 447 -3.28 -0.65 10.56
N GLY A 448 -1.97 -0.81 10.39
CA GLY A 448 -1.12 -1.55 11.32
C GLY A 448 -0.19 -0.70 12.18
N THR A 449 0.78 -1.41 12.76
CA THR A 449 1.95 -0.89 13.46
C THR A 449 3.19 -1.59 12.90
N SER A 450 4.38 -1.13 13.28
CA SER A 450 5.66 -1.68 12.84
C SER A 450 6.53 -2.10 14.04
N HIS A 451 7.74 -2.55 13.74
CA HIS A 451 8.79 -2.78 14.75
C HIS A 451 9.50 -1.49 15.19
N GLY A 452 8.83 -0.34 15.12
CA GLY A 452 9.39 0.98 15.47
C GLY A 452 9.73 1.86 14.26
N CYS A 453 9.77 1.30 13.05
CA CYS A 453 10.03 2.04 11.82
C CYS A 453 8.81 2.80 11.28
N HIS A 454 9.07 3.78 10.43
CA HIS A 454 8.10 4.64 9.78
C HIS A 454 7.96 4.21 8.32
N ARG A 455 7.04 3.29 8.08
CA ARG A 455 6.81 2.70 6.76
C ARG A 455 6.01 3.65 5.89
N LEU A 456 6.38 3.73 4.63
CA LEU A 456 5.64 4.41 3.58
C LEU A 456 5.19 3.37 2.54
N LEU A 457 4.21 3.74 1.72
CA LEU A 457 3.99 3.05 0.46
C LEU A 457 5.27 3.16 -0.39
N ASN A 458 5.67 2.08 -1.07
CA ASN A 458 6.97 2.06 -1.75
C ASN A 458 7.14 3.19 -2.76
N HIS A 459 6.12 3.52 -3.55
CA HIS A 459 6.18 4.63 -4.52
C HIS A 459 6.42 5.98 -3.82
N LEU A 460 5.85 6.20 -2.64
CA LEU A 460 6.09 7.41 -1.83
C LEU A 460 7.51 7.44 -1.25
N ALA A 461 8.03 6.28 -0.81
CA ALA A 461 9.41 6.18 -0.33
C ALA A 461 10.43 6.49 -1.44
N VAL A 462 10.19 5.99 -2.65
CA VAL A 462 11.00 6.32 -3.83
C VAL A 462 10.89 7.80 -4.17
N ARG A 463 9.67 8.35 -4.20
CA ARG A 463 9.44 9.78 -4.48
C ARG A 463 10.18 10.69 -3.50
N LEU A 464 10.06 10.43 -2.19
CA LEU A 464 10.80 11.19 -1.17
C LEU A 464 12.30 11.06 -1.37
N SER A 465 12.79 9.86 -1.64
CA SER A 465 14.23 9.62 -1.80
C SER A 465 14.78 10.34 -3.04
N SER A 466 14.09 10.27 -4.18
CA SER A 466 14.45 11.00 -5.39
C SER A 466 14.40 12.51 -5.17
N PHE A 467 13.36 13.02 -4.51
CA PHE A 467 13.24 14.44 -4.16
C PHE A 467 14.41 14.92 -3.30
N LEU A 468 14.76 14.16 -2.25
CA LEU A 468 15.91 14.49 -1.40
C LEU A 468 17.22 14.52 -2.20
N LEU A 469 17.44 13.59 -3.12
CA LEU A 469 18.66 13.57 -3.94
C LEU A 469 18.69 14.69 -4.98
N ALA A 470 17.54 15.19 -5.42
CA ALA A 470 17.43 16.31 -6.37
C ALA A 470 17.61 17.68 -5.69
N HIS A 471 17.23 17.80 -4.41
CA HIS A 471 17.12 19.08 -3.70
C HIS A 471 18.02 19.18 -2.46
N ARG A 472 18.92 18.22 -2.24
CA ARG A 472 19.89 18.24 -1.14
C ARG A 472 21.24 17.78 -1.67
N ASP A 473 22.29 18.54 -1.33
CA ASP A 473 23.65 18.10 -1.63
C ASP A 473 23.93 16.77 -0.94
N HIS A 474 24.68 15.91 -1.63
CA HIS A 474 24.95 14.57 -1.14
C HIS A 474 26.25 14.01 -1.69
N VAL A 475 26.81 13.05 -0.96
CA VAL A 475 27.98 12.27 -1.38
C VAL A 475 27.53 10.87 -1.77
N ARG A 476 27.88 10.46 -2.99
CA ARG A 476 27.70 9.08 -3.46
C ARG A 476 28.78 8.20 -2.86
N ARG A 477 28.43 7.36 -1.89
CA ARG A 477 29.37 6.44 -1.22
C ARG A 477 29.47 5.08 -1.91
N GLY A 478 28.51 4.74 -2.75
CA GLY A 478 28.51 3.47 -3.48
C GLY A 478 27.87 2.33 -2.68
N GLU A 479 28.03 1.12 -3.19
CA GLU A 479 27.56 -0.10 -2.53
C GLU A 479 28.27 -0.30 -1.17
N GLN A 480 27.49 -0.57 -0.13
CA GLN A 480 28.01 -0.80 1.22
C GLN A 480 28.07 -2.30 1.50
N LEU A 481 29.29 -2.84 1.61
CA LEU A 481 29.52 -4.22 2.01
C LEU A 481 29.22 -4.39 3.51
N ASP A 482 28.24 -5.23 3.83
CA ASP A 482 27.81 -5.53 5.21
C ASP A 482 27.37 -7.01 5.26
N PRO A 483 28.34 -7.95 5.20
CA PRO A 483 28.03 -9.35 5.05
C PRO A 483 27.29 -9.88 6.28
N TRP A 484 26.05 -10.29 6.05
CA TRP A 484 25.18 -10.89 7.05
C TRP A 484 24.92 -12.36 6.72
N ARG A 485 24.93 -13.21 7.74
CA ARG A 485 24.74 -14.66 7.64
C ARG A 485 23.88 -15.16 8.78
N ARG A 486 22.93 -16.05 8.49
CA ARG A 486 22.09 -16.69 9.52
C ARG A 486 21.66 -18.09 9.12
N VAL A 487 21.66 -18.98 10.11
CA VAL A 487 21.03 -20.31 10.00
C VAL A 487 19.58 -20.19 10.47
N VAL A 488 18.65 -20.58 9.59
CA VAL A 488 17.21 -20.55 9.84
C VAL A 488 16.71 -21.98 9.95
N ARG A 489 16.01 -22.32 11.04
CA ARG A 489 15.48 -23.67 11.27
C ARG A 489 13.95 -23.64 11.29
N HIS A 490 13.31 -24.43 10.45
CA HIS A 490 11.85 -24.51 10.40
C HIS A 490 11.39 -25.92 10.02
N LYS A 491 10.48 -26.51 10.80
CA LYS A 491 9.90 -27.85 10.57
C LYS A 491 10.93 -28.95 10.25
N GLY A 492 12.08 -28.94 10.93
CA GLY A 492 13.14 -29.93 10.73
C GLY A 492 14.10 -29.62 9.56
N GLU A 493 13.78 -28.63 8.73
CA GLU A 493 14.63 -28.15 7.63
C GLU A 493 15.56 -27.03 8.09
N VAL A 494 16.71 -26.91 7.42
CA VAL A 494 17.74 -25.90 7.70
C VAL A 494 18.03 -25.09 6.45
N PHE A 495 17.86 -23.78 6.55
CA PHE A 495 18.15 -22.81 5.48
C PHE A 495 19.33 -21.92 5.89
N ARG A 496 20.11 -21.47 4.90
CA ARG A 496 21.23 -20.55 5.11
C ARG A 496 20.91 -19.23 4.42
N ALA A 497 20.57 -18.21 5.21
CA ALA A 497 20.33 -16.86 4.70
C ALA A 497 21.67 -16.11 4.62
N ARG A 498 21.88 -15.40 3.50
CA ARG A 498 23.11 -14.67 3.20
C ARG A 498 22.77 -13.36 2.51
N LEU A 499 23.39 -12.27 2.96
CA LEU A 499 23.36 -10.96 2.33
C LEU A 499 24.79 -10.42 2.37
N ASP A 500 25.26 -9.81 1.28
CA ASP A 500 26.63 -9.30 1.19
C ASP A 500 26.71 -7.77 1.26
N THR A 501 25.59 -7.12 0.95
CA THR A 501 25.46 -5.68 0.80
C THR A 501 24.29 -5.17 1.65
N ARG A 502 24.41 -3.93 2.11
CA ARG A 502 23.34 -3.16 2.76
C ARG A 502 22.54 -2.32 1.77
N GLY A 503 23.00 -2.24 0.52
CA GLY A 503 22.48 -1.37 -0.53
C GLY A 503 23.45 -0.25 -0.93
N PHE A 504 23.01 0.62 -1.84
CA PHE A 504 23.81 1.74 -2.35
C PHE A 504 23.56 2.99 -1.51
N LEU A 505 24.62 3.55 -0.91
CA LEU A 505 24.53 4.67 0.02
C LEU A 505 24.74 6.03 -0.65
N TYR A 506 23.82 6.93 -0.34
CA TYR A 506 23.93 8.37 -0.49
C TYR A 506 23.95 9.03 0.89
N GLU A 507 24.99 9.82 1.17
CA GLU A 507 25.11 10.58 2.42
C GLU A 507 24.65 12.02 2.17
N LEU A 508 23.54 12.43 2.77
CA LEU A 508 22.96 13.78 2.65
C LEU A 508 23.77 14.79 3.47
N THR A 509 24.16 15.90 2.85
CA THR A 509 25.01 16.94 3.43
C THR A 509 24.41 18.33 3.17
N PRO A 510 23.98 19.09 4.19
CA PRO A 510 23.85 18.67 5.58
C PRO A 510 22.72 17.64 5.75
N PRO A 511 22.73 16.83 6.83
CA PRO A 511 21.62 15.93 7.15
C PRO A 511 20.29 16.69 7.24
N VAL A 512 19.18 16.04 6.90
CA VAL A 512 17.84 16.62 7.04
C VAL A 512 17.35 16.42 8.48
N PRO A 513 17.03 17.47 9.24
CA PRO A 513 16.48 17.33 10.59
C PRO A 513 15.11 16.67 10.58
N VAL A 514 14.86 15.79 11.56
CA VAL A 514 13.58 15.11 11.73
C VAL A 514 13.18 15.14 13.20
N GLU A 515 11.94 15.54 13.50
CA GLU A 515 11.41 15.49 14.85
C GLU A 515 10.34 14.40 14.97
N VAL A 516 10.56 13.40 15.84
CA VAL A 516 9.55 12.37 16.14
C VAL A 516 8.71 12.84 17.32
N LEU A 517 7.45 13.17 17.08
CA LEU A 517 6.55 13.75 18.08
C LEU A 517 5.95 12.68 19.01
N PRO A 518 5.63 13.00 20.28
CA PRO A 518 5.03 12.05 21.22
C PRO A 518 3.69 11.43 20.76
N GLY A 519 2.95 12.10 19.88
CA GLY A 519 1.57 11.74 19.54
C GLY A 519 0.58 12.03 20.68
N ARG A 520 -0.65 11.55 20.53
CA ARG A 520 -1.73 11.66 21.52
C ARG A 520 -1.79 10.37 22.34
N ILE A 521 -1.26 10.38 23.55
CA ILE A 521 -1.28 9.19 24.41
C ILE A 521 -2.67 9.01 25.04
N ARG A 522 -3.43 8.04 24.52
CA ARG A 522 -4.83 7.76 24.86
C ARG A 522 -5.00 6.79 26.03
N SER A 523 -4.00 5.97 26.34
CA SER A 523 -4.01 5.06 27.49
C SER A 523 -3.78 5.79 28.81
N GLU A 524 -4.20 5.20 29.93
CA GLU A 524 -3.88 5.67 31.28
C GLU A 524 -2.35 5.70 31.50
N ARG A 525 -1.67 4.61 31.13
CA ARG A 525 -0.21 4.55 31.11
C ARG A 525 0.35 5.54 30.09
N LYS A 526 1.23 6.43 30.53
CA LYS A 526 1.85 7.49 29.69
C LYS A 526 3.25 7.16 29.15
N ARG A 527 3.77 5.98 29.47
CA ARG A 527 5.11 5.53 29.04
C ARG A 527 5.03 4.14 28.43
N PRO A 528 5.96 3.76 27.54
CA PRO A 528 5.97 2.43 26.93
C PRO A 528 6.02 1.31 27.98
N PRO A 529 5.43 0.13 27.70
CA PRO A 529 5.64 -1.06 28.53
C PRO A 529 7.14 -1.40 28.59
N PRO A 530 7.66 -1.86 29.74
CA PRO A 530 9.06 -2.23 29.85
C PRO A 530 9.39 -3.37 28.88
N ARG A 531 10.58 -3.31 28.28
CA ARG A 531 11.15 -4.44 27.52
C ARG A 531 11.51 -5.54 28.51
N ARG A 532 10.53 -6.38 28.85
CA ARG A 532 10.75 -7.63 29.60
C ARG A 532 11.47 -8.65 28.74
#